data_AF-A0AAJ4F3Y2-F1
#
_entry.id   AF-A0AAJ4F3Y2-F1
#
_cell.length_a   1.000
_cell.length_b   1.000
_cell.length_c   1.000
_cell.angle_alpha   90.00
_cell.angle_beta   90.00
_cell.angle_gamma   90.00
#
_symmetry.space_group_name_H-M   'P 1'
#
loop_
_entity.id
_entity.type
_entity.pdbx_description
1 polymer ?
#
loop_
_entity_poly.entity_id
_entity_poly.type
_entity_poly.pdbx_seq_one_letter_code
_entity_poly.pdbx_strand_id
1 'polypeptide(L)'
;MSSLINSAMSGLSAAQAALNTASNNISSYNVAGYTRQTTVLSASNSTLTGGGWVGNGVYVSGVQREYDSFITNQLRAAQNQSSALTTRYQQMSKIDDVLSGSTNSLATTLQDFFGSLQTLVSNAEDPAARQTVLGKAAGLVNQFKVNDQYLRDQDKQINIAIGTSVEQINNYAKQIANLNDQISRLTGVGAGASPNNLLDQRDQLVSELNQIVGVEVAVQDGGTYNVSFGNGYNLVQGSTSNQLAAVKSSADPSRTTVAFVDGTSGPVEIPEKLLTNGSLGGMLTFRTEELDTARNTLNQLALSFANAMNTQHAKGFDTEGDAGGKLFDIGAPAVLGNSKNSGSAAVTATVNPAESAKVQATDYKMEFDGSSWKITRLSDKTTVNATNDGNGNLSFDGLTVNVSGAANNKDSFIVKPVANAIVNMDLAISDESKLALASDPTGGESDNRNGQALLDLQKSKEVGGNKTFNDAYASLVSTVGSKTATLKTSSTTQANVTTQLSNQQQSISGVNLDEEYGNLQRFQQYYLANAQVLQTASTLFDALINIR
;
A
#
# COMPACT_ATOMS: atom_id res chain seq x y z
N MET A 1 65.98 25.79 -6.36
CA MET A 1 65.44 25.61 -4.99
C MET A 1 63.97 26.01 -4.85
N SER A 2 63.51 27.12 -5.45
CA SER A 2 62.08 27.53 -5.40
C SER A 2 61.10 26.45 -5.88
N SER A 3 61.40 25.73 -6.98
CA SER A 3 60.58 24.63 -7.49
C SER A 3 60.49 23.42 -6.53
N LEU A 4 61.57 23.09 -5.81
CA LEU A 4 61.59 21.98 -4.84
C LEU A 4 60.74 22.32 -3.60
N ILE A 5 60.88 23.53 -3.06
CA ILE A 5 60.13 24.01 -1.90
C ILE A 5 58.63 24.11 -2.24
N ASN A 6 58.29 24.67 -3.41
CA ASN A 6 56.90 24.76 -3.84
C ASN A 6 56.27 23.37 -4.04
N SER A 7 57.00 22.43 -4.64
CA SER A 7 56.50 21.06 -4.79
C SER A 7 56.27 20.38 -3.44
N ALA A 8 57.22 20.50 -2.50
CA ALA A 8 57.10 19.88 -1.17
C ALA A 8 55.98 20.54 -0.32
N MET A 9 55.82 21.86 -0.40
CA MET A 9 54.72 22.57 0.27
C MET A 9 53.35 22.16 -0.30
N SER A 10 53.26 22.06 -1.62
CA SER A 10 52.04 21.62 -2.30
C SER A 10 51.69 20.17 -1.95
N GLY A 11 52.69 19.27 -1.91
CA GLY A 11 52.54 17.88 -1.50
C GLY A 11 52.13 17.72 -0.03
N LEU A 12 52.64 18.56 0.86
CA LEU A 12 52.26 18.59 2.28
C LEU A 12 50.77 18.99 2.45
N SER A 13 50.32 20.02 1.73
CA SER A 13 48.91 20.43 1.74
C SER A 13 47.97 19.34 1.19
N ALA A 14 48.38 18.65 0.12
CA ALA A 14 47.66 17.53 -0.45
C ALA A 14 47.56 16.35 0.51
N ALA A 15 48.65 16.01 1.20
CA ALA A 15 48.66 14.97 2.22
C ALA A 15 47.72 15.30 3.38
N GLN A 16 47.70 16.56 3.84
CA GLN A 16 46.80 17.00 4.91
C GLN A 16 45.32 16.91 4.52
N ALA A 17 44.96 17.33 3.30
CA ALA A 17 43.59 17.19 2.80
C ALA A 17 43.16 15.72 2.69
N ALA A 18 44.07 14.85 2.25
CA ALA A 18 43.83 13.41 2.17
C ALA A 18 43.67 12.77 3.56
N LEU A 19 44.47 13.18 4.55
CA LEU A 19 44.31 12.77 5.95
C LEU A 19 42.95 13.20 6.52
N ASN A 20 42.55 14.44 6.28
CA ASN A 20 41.26 14.95 6.76
C ASN A 20 40.09 14.16 6.13
N THR A 21 40.19 13.81 4.84
CA THR A 21 39.17 13.04 4.14
C THR A 21 39.06 11.62 4.71
N ALA A 22 40.19 10.91 4.87
CA ALA A 22 40.19 9.58 5.47
C ALA A 22 39.69 9.61 6.94
N SER A 23 40.10 10.61 7.71
CA SER A 23 39.61 10.80 9.08
C SER A 23 38.10 11.05 9.12
N ASN A 24 37.55 11.79 8.15
CA ASN A 24 36.12 12.05 8.05
C ASN A 24 35.32 10.81 7.64
N ASN A 25 35.87 9.99 6.73
CA ASN A 25 35.27 8.69 6.39
C ASN A 25 35.20 7.79 7.63
N ILE A 26 36.32 7.66 8.36
CA ILE A 26 36.38 6.84 9.59
C ILE A 26 35.40 7.34 10.64
N SER A 27 35.31 8.65 10.88
CA SER A 27 34.36 9.18 11.88
C SER A 27 32.90 9.02 11.46
N SER A 28 32.63 8.95 10.16
CA SER A 28 31.27 8.90 9.60
C SER A 28 30.82 7.50 9.18
N TYR A 29 31.62 6.45 9.39
CA TYR A 29 31.33 5.10 8.85
C TYR A 29 29.99 4.51 9.32
N ASN A 30 29.50 4.90 10.50
CA ASN A 30 28.21 4.47 11.07
C ASN A 30 27.04 5.41 10.74
N VAL A 31 27.29 6.51 10.02
CA VAL A 31 26.23 7.45 9.64
C VAL A 31 25.46 6.87 8.45
N ALA A 32 24.17 6.63 8.64
CA ALA A 32 23.31 6.11 7.58
C ALA A 32 23.28 7.06 6.37
N GLY A 33 23.42 6.51 5.16
CA GLY A 33 23.43 7.28 3.91
C GLY A 33 24.76 8.01 3.61
N TYR A 34 25.78 7.88 4.47
CA TYR A 34 27.10 8.46 4.19
C TYR A 34 27.77 7.76 3.00
N THR A 35 28.24 8.56 2.04
CA THR A 35 29.04 8.06 0.91
C THR A 35 30.50 8.32 1.18
N ARG A 36 31.34 7.29 1.02
CA ARG A 36 32.79 7.41 1.11
C ARG A 36 33.30 8.53 0.21
N GLN A 37 34.23 9.31 0.74
CA GLN A 37 34.82 10.46 0.05
C GLN A 37 36.28 10.20 -0.30
N THR A 38 36.70 10.68 -1.47
CA THR A 38 38.09 10.59 -1.95
C THR A 38 38.62 11.97 -2.30
N THR A 39 39.85 12.26 -1.86
CA THR A 39 40.57 13.48 -2.25
C THR A 39 41.11 13.34 -3.67
N VAL A 40 40.74 14.28 -4.54
CA VAL A 40 41.22 14.32 -5.92
C VAL A 40 42.44 15.21 -6.00
N LEU A 41 43.58 14.64 -6.36
CA LEU A 41 44.84 15.36 -6.56
C LEU A 41 45.06 15.60 -8.05
N SER A 42 45.54 16.79 -8.41
CA SER A 42 45.89 17.15 -9.78
C SER A 42 47.29 17.73 -9.83
N ALA A 43 48.01 17.48 -10.92
CA ALA A 43 49.34 18.05 -11.12
C ALA A 43 49.22 19.55 -11.41
N SER A 44 50.00 20.36 -10.72
CA SER A 44 50.12 21.79 -11.02
C SER A 44 50.78 21.98 -12.39
N ASN A 45 50.32 22.98 -13.17
CA ASN A 45 50.90 23.31 -14.47
C ASN A 45 52.42 23.45 -14.39
N SER A 46 53.16 22.85 -15.31
CA SER A 46 54.63 22.95 -15.35
C SER A 46 55.11 24.35 -15.72
N THR A 47 56.27 24.77 -15.20
CA THR A 47 56.94 26.03 -15.61
C THR A 47 57.99 25.73 -16.67
N LEU A 48 58.02 26.49 -17.77
CA LEU A 48 59.11 26.43 -18.75
C LEU A 48 60.34 27.13 -18.19
N THR A 49 61.45 26.40 -18.12
CA THR A 49 62.78 26.93 -17.75
C THR A 49 63.72 26.81 -18.94
N GLY A 50 64.90 27.46 -18.88
CA GLY A 50 65.91 27.42 -19.96
C GLY A 50 66.41 26.01 -20.34
N GLY A 51 66.08 24.98 -19.55
CA GLY A 51 66.40 23.57 -19.82
C GLY A 51 65.19 22.65 -20.02
N GLY A 52 63.96 23.18 -20.13
CA GLY A 52 62.74 22.38 -20.34
C GLY A 52 61.63 22.65 -19.32
N TRP A 53 60.55 21.88 -19.40
CA TRP A 53 59.39 21.97 -18.51
C TRP A 53 59.68 21.29 -17.17
N VAL A 54 59.49 22.02 -16.08
CA VAL A 54 59.64 21.50 -14.71
C VAL A 54 58.28 21.52 -14.02
N GLY A 55 57.88 20.39 -13.44
CA GLY A 55 56.62 20.27 -12.71
C GLY A 55 56.60 21.12 -11.43
N ASN A 56 55.41 21.63 -11.07
CA ASN A 56 55.22 22.50 -9.89
C ASN A 56 54.51 21.79 -8.73
N GLY A 57 54.61 20.46 -8.66
CA GLY A 57 53.97 19.66 -7.61
C GLY A 57 52.50 19.37 -7.90
N VAL A 58 51.68 19.31 -6.85
CA VAL A 58 50.27 18.87 -6.90
C VAL A 58 49.37 19.83 -6.13
N TYR A 59 48.11 19.93 -6.53
CA TYR A 59 47.08 20.64 -5.76
C TYR A 59 45.85 19.75 -5.57
N VAL A 60 45.04 20.08 -4.56
CA VAL A 60 43.77 19.40 -4.30
C VAL A 60 42.72 20.00 -5.22
N SER A 61 42.26 19.22 -6.20
CA SER A 61 41.19 19.65 -7.10
C SER A 61 39.81 19.61 -6.41
N GLY A 62 39.65 18.78 -5.38
CA GLY A 62 38.43 18.68 -4.59
C GLY A 62 38.36 17.41 -3.76
N VAL A 63 37.23 17.23 -3.07
CA VAL A 63 36.84 15.99 -2.41
C VAL A 63 35.53 15.54 -3.03
N GLN A 64 35.50 14.34 -3.59
CA GLN A 64 34.34 13.80 -4.29
C GLN A 64 33.77 12.57 -3.58
N ARG A 65 32.48 12.30 -3.79
CA ARG A 65 31.79 11.08 -3.34
C ARG A 65 32.12 9.93 -4.28
N GLU A 66 32.43 8.76 -3.73
CA GLU A 66 32.48 7.49 -4.48
C GLU A 66 31.04 7.01 -4.72
N TYR A 67 30.39 7.53 -5.77
CA TYR A 67 28.96 7.35 -6.01
C TYR A 67 28.69 6.73 -7.38
N ASP A 68 27.95 5.61 -7.39
CA ASP A 68 27.43 5.00 -8.61
C ASP A 68 25.93 5.28 -8.77
N SER A 69 25.59 6.09 -9.78
CA SER A 69 24.20 6.47 -10.06
C SER A 69 23.35 5.32 -10.56
N PHE A 70 23.93 4.36 -11.30
CA PHE A 70 23.21 3.22 -11.85
C PHE A 70 22.78 2.27 -10.73
N ILE A 71 23.72 1.89 -9.86
CA ILE A 71 23.44 1.02 -8.71
C ILE A 71 22.46 1.70 -7.74
N THR A 72 22.59 3.01 -7.51
CA THR A 72 21.66 3.75 -6.66
C THR A 72 20.24 3.75 -7.22
N ASN A 73 20.07 3.97 -8.53
CA ASN A 73 18.76 3.92 -9.16
C ASN A 73 18.16 2.51 -9.14
N GLN A 74 18.98 1.48 -9.35
CA GLN A 74 18.54 0.09 -9.26
C GLN A 74 18.12 -0.29 -7.83
N LEU A 75 18.88 0.16 -6.82
CA LEU A 75 18.55 -0.03 -5.41
C LEU A 75 17.24 0.67 -5.04
N ARG A 76 17.04 1.92 -5.46
CA ARG A 76 15.79 2.66 -5.24
C ARG A 76 14.59 1.93 -5.85
N ALA A 77 14.70 1.47 -7.10
CA ALA A 77 13.62 0.71 -7.73
C ALA A 77 13.30 -0.59 -6.96
N ALA A 78 14.33 -1.32 -6.52
CA ALA A 78 14.16 -2.55 -5.75
C ALA A 78 13.54 -2.30 -4.37
N GLN A 79 13.97 -1.24 -3.66
CA GLN A 79 13.41 -0.82 -2.38
C GLN A 79 11.94 -0.45 -2.51
N ASN A 80 11.57 0.33 -3.53
CA ASN A 80 10.19 0.72 -3.76
C ASN A 80 9.26 -0.49 -3.95
N GLN A 81 9.67 -1.44 -4.79
CA GLN A 81 8.93 -2.69 -5.01
C GLN A 81 8.87 -3.55 -3.75
N SER A 82 9.98 -3.60 -2.99
CA SER A 82 10.05 -4.32 -1.71
C SER A 82 9.06 -3.75 -0.70
N SER A 83 8.99 -2.41 -0.58
CA SER A 83 8.05 -1.73 0.31
C SER A 83 6.60 -2.03 -0.06
N ALA A 84 6.24 -1.98 -1.35
CA ALA A 84 4.89 -2.30 -1.80
C ALA A 84 4.47 -3.74 -1.45
N LEU A 85 5.33 -4.72 -1.77
CA LEU A 85 5.07 -6.14 -1.50
C LEU A 85 5.03 -6.45 -0.01
N THR A 86 5.96 -5.88 0.76
CA THR A 86 6.03 -6.09 2.21
C THR A 86 4.82 -5.49 2.91
N THR A 87 4.40 -4.28 2.55
CA THR A 87 3.16 -3.69 3.08
C THR A 87 1.94 -4.54 2.72
N ARG A 88 1.80 -4.98 1.46
CA ARG A 88 0.67 -5.82 1.04
C ARG A 88 0.66 -7.18 1.77
N TYR A 89 1.82 -7.82 1.93
CA TYR A 89 1.96 -9.05 2.71
C TYR A 89 1.54 -8.86 4.17
N GLN A 90 2.04 -7.82 4.84
CA GLN A 90 1.74 -7.55 6.25
C GLN A 90 0.25 -7.28 6.50
N GLN A 91 -0.44 -6.62 5.56
CA GLN A 91 -1.88 -6.42 5.69
C GLN A 91 -2.67 -7.69 5.36
N MET A 92 -2.23 -8.47 4.38
CA MET A 92 -2.88 -9.73 4.03
C MET A 92 -2.73 -10.79 5.12
N SER A 93 -1.57 -10.87 5.77
CA SER A 93 -1.35 -11.80 6.89
C SER A 93 -2.31 -11.55 8.05
N LYS A 94 -2.68 -10.29 8.31
CA LYS A 94 -3.68 -9.96 9.34
C LYS A 94 -5.07 -10.53 9.01
N ILE A 95 -5.47 -10.51 7.74
CA ILE A 95 -6.72 -11.15 7.31
C ILE A 95 -6.61 -12.68 7.46
N ASP A 96 -5.47 -13.25 7.04
CA ASP A 96 -5.21 -14.69 7.12
C ASP A 96 -5.26 -15.19 8.57
N ASP A 97 -4.63 -14.48 9.51
CA ASP A 97 -4.62 -14.83 10.93
C ASP A 97 -6.04 -14.91 11.52
N VAL A 98 -6.94 -14.01 11.11
CA VAL A 98 -8.33 -14.01 11.58
C VAL A 98 -9.16 -15.12 10.93
N LEU A 99 -8.96 -15.38 9.64
CA LEU A 99 -9.76 -16.36 8.90
C LEU A 99 -9.30 -17.81 9.09
N SER A 100 -8.00 -18.02 9.37
CA SER A 100 -7.38 -19.33 9.58
C SER A 100 -7.51 -19.87 11.01
N GLY A 101 -8.03 -19.06 11.94
CA GLY A 101 -8.30 -19.49 13.32
C GLY A 101 -9.20 -20.72 13.38
N SER A 102 -8.79 -21.75 14.12
CA SER A 102 -9.55 -23.00 14.30
C SER A 102 -10.55 -22.95 15.45
N THR A 103 -10.38 -22.00 16.38
CA THR A 103 -11.29 -21.75 17.50
C THR A 103 -12.30 -20.67 17.12
N ASN A 104 -13.60 -20.94 17.30
CA ASN A 104 -14.69 -20.01 16.97
C ASN A 104 -14.68 -19.53 15.49
N SER A 105 -14.29 -20.40 14.56
CA SER A 105 -14.36 -20.10 13.14
C SER A 105 -15.81 -20.00 12.65
N LEU A 106 -16.02 -19.30 11.53
CA LEU A 106 -17.35 -19.27 10.90
C LEU A 106 -17.79 -20.66 10.42
N ALA A 107 -16.86 -21.50 9.95
CA ALA A 107 -17.15 -22.87 9.54
C ALA A 107 -17.70 -23.73 10.70
N THR A 108 -17.04 -23.66 11.87
CA THR A 108 -17.47 -24.40 13.06
C THR A 108 -18.82 -23.89 13.57
N THR A 109 -19.07 -22.58 13.54
CA THR A 109 -20.37 -22.02 13.96
C THR A 109 -21.50 -22.32 12.97
N LEU A 110 -21.23 -22.36 11.66
CA LEU A 110 -22.17 -22.85 10.65
C LEU A 110 -22.50 -24.34 10.87
N GLN A 111 -21.48 -25.17 11.15
CA GLN A 111 -21.67 -26.59 11.42
C GLN A 111 -22.49 -26.82 12.68
N ASP A 112 -22.22 -26.07 13.75
CA ASP A 112 -22.99 -26.10 15.00
C ASP A 112 -24.46 -25.72 14.78
N PHE A 113 -24.72 -24.68 13.98
CA PHE A 113 -26.08 -24.26 13.63
C PHE A 113 -26.84 -25.39 12.92
N PHE A 114 -26.29 -25.93 11.82
CA PHE A 114 -26.96 -27.01 11.09
C PHE A 114 -27.05 -28.31 11.90
N GLY A 115 -26.07 -28.61 12.76
CA GLY A 115 -26.14 -29.75 13.69
C GLY A 115 -27.26 -29.60 14.73
N SER A 116 -27.47 -28.38 15.25
CA SER A 116 -28.61 -28.09 16.13
C SER A 116 -29.94 -28.19 15.38
N LEU A 117 -30.00 -27.72 14.13
CA LEU A 117 -31.19 -27.83 13.28
C LEU A 117 -31.51 -29.29 12.97
N GLN A 118 -30.51 -30.14 12.73
CA GLN A 118 -30.73 -31.58 12.54
C GLN A 118 -31.31 -32.26 13.78
N THR A 119 -30.83 -31.87 14.97
CA THR A 119 -31.40 -32.33 16.25
C THR A 119 -32.86 -31.88 16.37
N LEU A 120 -33.15 -30.62 16.04
CA LEU A 120 -34.51 -30.08 16.06
C LEU A 120 -35.44 -30.77 15.06
N VAL A 121 -34.98 -31.06 13.84
CA VAL A 121 -35.78 -31.81 12.86
C VAL A 121 -36.17 -33.19 13.40
N SER A 122 -35.31 -33.83 14.19
CA SER A 122 -35.62 -35.13 14.79
C SER A 122 -36.63 -35.04 15.94
N ASN A 123 -36.80 -33.87 16.56
CA ASN A 123 -37.66 -33.62 17.73
C ASN A 123 -38.37 -32.25 17.60
N ALA A 124 -39.18 -32.06 16.55
CA ALA A 124 -39.70 -30.75 16.17
C ALA A 124 -40.66 -30.12 17.20
N GLU A 125 -41.24 -30.92 18.09
CA GLU A 125 -42.13 -30.48 19.17
C GLU A 125 -41.39 -30.05 20.45
N ASP A 126 -40.06 -30.26 20.55
CA ASP A 126 -39.29 -29.95 21.77
C ASP A 126 -38.92 -28.45 21.85
N PRO A 127 -39.47 -27.68 22.82
CA PRO A 127 -39.14 -26.26 22.97
C PRO A 127 -37.68 -26.01 23.33
N ALA A 128 -37.02 -26.95 24.03
CA ALA A 128 -35.60 -26.81 24.37
C ALA A 128 -34.70 -26.95 23.13
N ALA A 129 -35.05 -27.85 22.20
CA ALA A 129 -34.36 -27.99 20.92
C ALA A 129 -34.55 -26.74 20.05
N ARG A 130 -35.76 -26.17 20.02
CA ARG A 130 -36.07 -24.91 19.32
C ARG A 130 -35.26 -23.74 19.87
N GLN A 131 -35.24 -23.58 21.19
CA GLN A 131 -34.44 -22.56 21.86
C GLN A 131 -32.94 -22.72 21.58
N THR A 132 -32.46 -23.96 21.49
CA THR A 132 -31.05 -24.25 21.16
C THR A 132 -30.70 -23.78 19.75
N VAL A 133 -31.57 -24.02 18.76
CA VAL A 133 -31.37 -23.53 17.38
C VAL A 133 -31.32 -22.01 17.34
N LEU A 134 -32.21 -21.30 18.04
CA LEU A 134 -32.15 -19.83 18.12
C LEU A 134 -30.85 -19.35 18.76
N GLY A 135 -30.37 -19.99 19.83
CA GLY A 135 -29.09 -19.67 20.45
C GLY A 135 -27.90 -19.86 19.50
N LYS A 136 -27.90 -20.94 18.71
CA LYS A 136 -26.86 -21.19 17.69
C LYS A 136 -26.96 -20.22 16.51
N ALA A 137 -28.17 -19.84 16.10
CA ALA A 137 -28.41 -18.83 15.08
C ALA A 137 -27.87 -17.46 15.50
N ALA A 138 -28.15 -17.03 16.74
CA ALA A 138 -27.61 -15.79 17.30
C ALA A 138 -26.07 -15.82 17.39
N GLY A 139 -25.49 -16.95 17.81
CA GLY A 139 -24.04 -17.15 17.83
C GLY A 139 -23.41 -17.03 16.43
N LEU A 140 -24.06 -17.59 15.41
CA LEU A 140 -23.63 -17.50 14.02
C LEU A 140 -23.67 -16.04 13.50
N VAL A 141 -24.77 -15.32 13.75
CA VAL A 141 -24.88 -13.88 13.41
C VAL A 141 -23.76 -13.07 14.07
N ASN A 142 -23.51 -13.32 15.36
CA ASN A 142 -22.43 -12.64 16.07
C ASN A 142 -21.05 -12.95 15.45
N GLN A 143 -20.80 -14.19 15.04
CA GLN A 143 -19.54 -14.55 14.39
C GLN A 143 -19.36 -13.86 13.03
N PHE A 144 -20.42 -13.74 12.23
CA PHE A 144 -20.40 -12.92 11.02
C PHE A 144 -20.03 -11.47 11.36
N LYS A 145 -20.70 -10.84 12.34
CA LYS A 145 -20.46 -9.45 12.77
C LYS A 145 -19.04 -9.22 13.24
N VAL A 146 -18.48 -10.12 14.07
CA VAL A 146 -17.09 -10.01 14.55
C VAL A 146 -16.09 -10.04 13.39
N ASN A 147 -16.27 -10.96 12.45
CA ASN A 147 -15.37 -11.06 11.29
C ASN A 147 -15.49 -9.84 10.36
N ASP A 148 -16.70 -9.37 10.06
CA ASP A 148 -16.93 -8.17 9.23
C ASP A 148 -16.41 -6.90 9.92
N GLN A 149 -16.60 -6.76 11.23
CA GLN A 149 -16.10 -5.63 12.01
C GLN A 149 -14.57 -5.55 11.97
N TYR A 150 -13.88 -6.69 12.09
CA TYR A 150 -12.42 -6.73 11.96
C TYR A 150 -11.96 -6.20 10.59
N LEU A 151 -12.60 -6.65 9.50
CA LEU A 151 -12.27 -6.19 8.15
C LEU A 151 -12.59 -4.69 7.94
N ARG A 152 -13.66 -4.18 8.55
CA ARG A 152 -13.96 -2.73 8.55
C ARG A 152 -12.93 -1.92 9.32
N ASP A 153 -12.43 -2.44 10.43
CA ASP A 153 -11.42 -1.75 11.21
C ASP A 153 -10.06 -1.76 10.49
N GLN A 154 -9.73 -2.80 9.72
CA GLN A 154 -8.61 -2.77 8.79
C GLN A 154 -8.78 -1.65 7.73
N ASP A 155 -9.97 -1.50 7.14
CA ASP A 155 -10.26 -0.43 6.18
C ASP A 155 -10.07 0.97 6.79
N LYS A 156 -10.52 1.17 8.05
CA LYS A 156 -10.28 2.42 8.79
C LYS A 156 -8.78 2.65 9.07
N GLN A 157 -8.03 1.61 9.43
CA GLN A 157 -6.58 1.71 9.66
C GLN A 157 -5.85 2.10 8.38
N ILE A 158 -6.27 1.57 7.22
CA ILE A 158 -5.72 1.97 5.91
C ILE A 158 -6.00 3.46 5.65
N ASN A 159 -7.21 3.94 5.92
CA ASN A 159 -7.54 5.36 5.73
C ASN A 159 -6.65 6.28 6.58
N ILE A 160 -6.36 5.90 7.82
CA ILE A 160 -5.44 6.63 8.71
C ILE A 160 -4.02 6.58 8.15
N ALA A 161 -3.55 5.39 7.78
CA ALA A 161 -2.19 5.19 7.29
C ALA A 161 -1.93 5.93 5.96
N ILE A 162 -2.91 6.04 5.07
CA ILE A 162 -2.83 6.89 3.86
C ILE A 162 -2.61 8.36 4.26
N GLY A 163 -3.34 8.86 5.26
CA GLY A 163 -3.14 10.21 5.81
C GLY A 163 -1.72 10.44 6.30
N THR A 164 -1.21 9.52 7.14
CA THR A 164 0.16 9.57 7.64
C THR A 164 1.20 9.47 6.52
N SER A 165 1.00 8.62 5.52
CA SER A 165 1.89 8.54 4.36
C SER A 165 1.94 9.86 3.58
N VAL A 166 0.80 10.53 3.38
CA VAL A 166 0.74 11.84 2.74
C VAL A 166 1.51 12.90 3.54
N GLU A 167 1.37 12.93 4.86
CA GLU A 167 2.12 13.85 5.73
C GLU A 167 3.63 13.61 5.64
N GLN A 168 4.07 12.35 5.66
CA GLN A 168 5.48 11.97 5.51
C GLN A 168 6.02 12.38 4.14
N ILE A 169 5.26 12.13 3.06
CA ILE A 169 5.63 12.55 1.70
C ILE A 169 5.85 14.06 1.64
N ASN A 170 4.92 14.85 2.20
CA ASN A 170 5.02 16.31 2.21
C ASN A 170 6.24 16.80 3.01
N ASN A 171 6.54 16.15 4.15
CA ASN A 171 7.71 16.47 4.95
C ASN A 171 9.02 16.19 4.20
N TYR A 172 9.14 15.02 3.56
CA TYR A 172 10.32 14.71 2.75
C TYR A 172 10.46 15.64 1.54
N ALA A 173 9.37 15.93 0.82
CA ALA A 173 9.40 16.87 -0.31
C ALA A 173 9.91 18.26 0.12
N LYS A 174 9.44 18.78 1.25
CA LYS A 174 9.89 20.06 1.80
C LYS A 174 11.37 20.04 2.21
N GLN A 175 11.83 18.97 2.86
CA GLN A 175 13.22 18.83 3.25
C GLN A 175 14.15 18.72 2.03
N ILE A 176 13.75 17.97 1.00
CA ILE A 176 14.50 17.85 -0.26
C ILE A 176 14.58 19.21 -0.97
N ALA A 177 13.48 19.96 -1.05
CA ALA A 177 13.48 21.31 -1.63
C ALA A 177 14.42 22.28 -0.88
N ASN A 178 14.41 22.24 0.46
CA ASN A 178 15.33 23.02 1.28
C ASN A 178 16.81 22.62 1.06
N LEU A 179 17.09 21.32 0.96
CA LEU A 179 18.44 20.84 0.64
C LEU A 179 18.87 21.27 -0.76
N ASN A 180 17.97 21.25 -1.75
CA ASN A 180 18.27 21.77 -3.09
C ASN A 180 18.69 23.24 -3.05
N ASP A 181 17.99 24.09 -2.28
CA ASP A 181 18.36 25.51 -2.11
C ASP A 181 19.74 25.66 -1.44
N GLN A 182 19.99 24.92 -0.36
CA GLN A 182 21.27 24.95 0.35
C GLN A 182 22.44 24.47 -0.52
N ILE A 183 22.27 23.35 -1.23
CA ILE A 183 23.26 22.80 -2.14
C ILE A 183 23.56 23.82 -3.24
N SER A 184 22.53 24.38 -3.88
CA SER A 184 22.72 25.36 -4.95
C SER A 184 23.48 26.61 -4.48
N ARG A 185 23.18 27.13 -3.27
CA ARG A 185 23.88 28.28 -2.70
C ARG A 185 25.33 27.97 -2.36
N LEU A 186 25.59 26.84 -1.70
CA LEU A 186 26.94 26.47 -1.27
C LEU A 186 27.84 26.10 -2.44
N THR A 187 27.30 25.45 -3.48
CA THR A 187 28.06 25.19 -4.72
C THR A 187 28.41 26.49 -5.43
N GLY A 188 27.49 27.48 -5.45
CA GLY A 188 27.77 28.81 -5.99
C GLY A 188 28.88 29.57 -5.24
N VAL A 189 28.81 29.60 -3.90
CA VAL A 189 29.82 30.27 -3.06
C VAL A 189 31.17 29.52 -3.07
N GLY A 190 31.14 28.19 -3.15
CA GLY A 190 32.33 27.33 -3.18
C GLY A 190 33.04 27.25 -4.54
N ALA A 191 32.75 28.17 -5.48
CA ALA A 191 33.30 28.18 -6.83
C ALA A 191 33.15 26.82 -7.57
N GLY A 192 32.03 26.12 -7.35
CA GLY A 192 31.75 24.81 -7.93
C GLY A 192 32.08 23.61 -7.03
N ALA A 193 32.63 23.82 -5.83
CA ALA A 193 32.84 22.73 -4.87
C ALA A 193 31.51 22.12 -4.39
N SER A 194 31.46 20.79 -4.32
CA SER A 194 30.25 20.05 -3.94
C SER A 194 30.11 19.90 -2.41
N PRO A 195 28.96 20.29 -1.81
CA PRO A 195 28.70 20.08 -0.38
C PRO A 195 28.28 18.62 -0.12
N ASN A 196 29.25 17.71 -0.08
CA ASN A 196 29.03 16.25 -0.07
C ASN A 196 28.03 15.75 0.99
N ASN A 197 28.07 16.29 2.21
CA ASN A 197 27.14 15.86 3.28
C ASN A 197 25.68 16.23 2.95
N LEU A 198 25.43 17.41 2.37
CA LEU A 198 24.06 17.78 1.96
C LEU A 198 23.57 16.93 0.78
N LEU A 199 24.49 16.54 -0.12
CA LEU A 199 24.17 15.60 -1.20
C LEU A 199 23.77 14.23 -0.65
N ASP A 200 24.52 13.69 0.32
CA ASP A 200 24.19 12.45 1.03
C ASP A 200 22.82 12.53 1.72
N GLN A 201 22.58 13.60 2.50
CA GLN A 201 21.29 13.81 3.16
C GLN A 201 20.13 13.86 2.16
N ARG A 202 20.31 14.57 1.04
CA ARG A 202 19.28 14.66 -0.01
C ARG A 202 19.01 13.29 -0.62
N ASP A 203 20.06 12.53 -0.94
CA ASP A 203 19.92 11.19 -1.52
C ASP A 203 19.25 10.20 -0.56
N GLN A 204 19.51 10.31 0.75
CA GLN A 204 18.82 9.53 1.78
C GLN A 204 17.33 9.88 1.82
N LEU A 205 16.97 11.17 1.91
CA LEU A 205 15.57 11.59 1.95
C LEU A 205 14.79 11.20 0.69
N VAL A 206 15.44 11.26 -0.47
CA VAL A 206 14.84 10.76 -1.71
C VAL A 206 14.59 9.26 -1.64
N SER A 207 15.50 8.49 -1.04
CA SER A 207 15.35 7.03 -0.89
C SER A 207 14.24 6.69 0.11
N GLU A 208 14.12 7.42 1.22
CA GLU A 208 13.02 7.29 2.19
C GLU A 208 11.67 7.64 1.54
N LEU A 209 11.59 8.76 0.82
CA LEU A 209 10.40 9.15 0.06
C LEU A 209 10.02 8.07 -0.95
N ASN A 210 11.01 7.53 -1.67
CA ASN A 210 10.81 6.49 -2.66
C ASN A 210 10.32 5.16 -2.07
N GLN A 211 10.54 4.89 -0.78
CA GLN A 211 9.94 3.73 -0.12
C GLN A 211 8.44 3.91 0.13
N ILE A 212 7.95 5.15 0.28
CA ILE A 212 6.54 5.45 0.52
C ILE A 212 5.76 5.51 -0.79
N VAL A 213 6.25 6.30 -1.75
CA VAL A 213 5.64 6.49 -3.07
C VAL A 213 6.72 6.40 -4.12
N GLY A 214 6.49 5.68 -5.22
CA GLY A 214 7.48 5.59 -6.30
C GLY A 214 7.75 6.95 -6.90
N VAL A 215 9.00 7.41 -6.81
CA VAL A 215 9.42 8.71 -7.34
C VAL A 215 10.49 8.57 -8.41
N GLU A 216 10.42 9.44 -9.40
CA GLU A 216 11.43 9.62 -10.44
C GLU A 216 12.22 10.89 -10.15
N VAL A 217 13.55 10.80 -10.22
CA VAL A 217 14.47 11.89 -9.96
C VAL A 217 15.10 12.33 -11.27
N ALA A 218 14.93 13.61 -11.62
CA ALA A 218 15.61 14.25 -12.72
C ALA A 218 16.53 15.35 -12.18
N VAL A 219 17.75 15.44 -12.71
CA VAL A 219 18.73 16.47 -12.31
C VAL A 219 18.69 17.61 -13.34
N GLN A 220 18.52 18.85 -12.87
CA GLN A 220 18.60 20.04 -13.71
C GLN A 220 20.01 20.61 -13.77
N ASP A 221 20.22 21.56 -14.70
CA ASP A 221 21.44 22.37 -14.76
C ASP A 221 21.72 23.01 -13.39
N GLY A 222 22.92 22.79 -12.85
CA GLY A 222 23.30 23.22 -11.51
C GLY A 222 23.11 22.18 -10.40
N GLY A 223 22.69 20.95 -10.71
CA GLY A 223 22.72 19.81 -9.78
C GLY A 223 21.52 19.75 -8.81
N THR A 224 20.47 20.53 -9.06
CA THR A 224 19.21 20.51 -8.30
C THR A 224 18.33 19.34 -8.74
N TYR A 225 17.62 18.73 -7.79
CA TYR A 225 16.73 17.60 -8.07
C TYR A 225 15.30 18.08 -8.34
N ASN A 226 14.72 17.58 -9.41
CA ASN A 226 13.27 17.52 -9.58
C ASN A 226 12.81 16.10 -9.24
N VAL A 227 11.81 16.01 -8.38
CA VAL A 227 11.24 14.74 -7.92
C VAL A 227 9.78 14.71 -8.33
N SER A 228 9.41 13.70 -9.12
CA SER A 228 8.06 13.52 -9.65
C SER A 228 7.52 12.12 -9.33
N PHE A 229 6.20 11.94 -9.35
CA PHE A 229 5.54 10.65 -9.12
C PHE A 229 4.29 10.49 -9.98
N GLY A 230 3.72 9.28 -10.01
CA GLY A 230 2.40 9.01 -10.61
C GLY A 230 2.28 9.39 -12.09
N ASN A 231 3.39 9.30 -12.84
CA ASN A 231 3.52 9.68 -14.25
C ASN A 231 3.27 11.18 -14.55
N GLY A 232 3.73 12.09 -13.68
CA GLY A 232 3.86 13.51 -14.05
C GLY A 232 3.59 14.54 -12.95
N TYR A 233 3.26 14.14 -11.73
CA TYR A 233 3.07 15.08 -10.62
C TYR A 233 4.41 15.45 -9.99
N ASN A 234 4.81 16.72 -10.07
CA ASN A 234 6.08 17.20 -9.50
C ASN A 234 5.91 17.48 -8.01
N LEU A 235 6.55 16.70 -7.14
CA LEU A 235 6.60 16.95 -5.69
C LEU A 235 7.67 17.99 -5.34
N VAL A 236 8.81 17.94 -6.02
CA VAL A 236 9.90 18.90 -5.82
C VAL A 236 10.33 19.44 -7.18
N GLN A 237 10.39 20.75 -7.29
CA GLN A 237 10.91 21.45 -8.46
C GLN A 237 11.97 22.45 -8.01
N GLY A 238 13.24 22.06 -8.16
CA GLY A 238 14.38 22.80 -7.61
C GLY A 238 14.21 23.08 -6.11
N SER A 239 14.14 24.36 -5.74
CA SER A 239 13.99 24.83 -4.36
C SER A 239 12.54 24.91 -3.86
N THR A 240 11.56 24.45 -4.65
CA THR A 240 10.13 24.50 -4.30
C THR A 240 9.56 23.09 -4.13
N SER A 241 8.64 22.94 -3.17
CA SER A 241 7.91 21.68 -2.94
C SER A 241 6.41 21.88 -3.09
N ASN A 242 5.75 21.00 -3.82
CA ASN A 242 4.29 20.88 -3.87
C ASN A 242 3.79 19.93 -2.79
N GLN A 243 2.49 19.97 -2.52
CA GLN A 243 1.87 19.19 -1.45
C GLN A 243 0.83 18.22 -2.00
N LEU A 244 0.71 17.09 -1.31
CA LEU A 244 -0.41 16.17 -1.42
C LEU A 244 -1.39 16.39 -0.28
N ALA A 245 -2.63 16.00 -0.49
CA ALA A 245 -3.67 15.99 0.52
C ALA A 245 -4.33 14.62 0.58
N ALA A 246 -4.58 14.13 1.79
CA ALA A 246 -5.46 12.99 2.01
C ALA A 246 -6.91 13.49 2.02
N VAL A 247 -7.70 13.08 1.04
CA VAL A 247 -9.08 13.55 0.83
C VAL A 247 -10.04 12.37 0.78
N LYS A 248 -11.34 12.62 1.00
CA LYS A 248 -12.37 11.61 0.74
C LYS A 248 -12.45 11.36 -0.77
N SER A 249 -12.52 10.10 -1.20
CA SER A 249 -12.66 9.78 -2.62
C SER A 249 -14.00 10.30 -3.15
N SER A 250 -13.98 10.79 -4.40
CA SER A 250 -15.21 11.23 -5.05
C SER A 250 -16.19 10.09 -5.31
N ALA A 251 -15.70 8.86 -5.50
CA ALA A 251 -16.54 7.69 -5.75
C ALA A 251 -17.07 7.03 -4.47
N ASP A 252 -16.36 7.18 -3.34
CA ASP A 252 -16.70 6.57 -2.06
C ASP A 252 -16.27 7.46 -0.88
N PRO A 253 -17.20 8.21 -0.25
CA PRO A 253 -16.87 9.11 0.85
C PRO A 253 -16.33 8.44 2.11
N SER A 254 -16.46 7.10 2.25
CA SER A 254 -15.88 6.37 3.38
C SER A 254 -14.41 6.02 3.15
N ARG A 255 -13.85 6.28 1.96
CA ARG A 255 -12.45 6.02 1.63
C ARG A 255 -11.63 7.29 1.61
N THR A 256 -10.46 7.23 2.24
CA THR A 256 -9.41 8.22 2.04
C THR A 256 -8.61 7.85 0.79
N THR A 257 -8.37 8.82 -0.07
CA THR A 257 -7.49 8.72 -1.23
C THR A 257 -6.56 9.92 -1.28
N VAL A 258 -5.68 9.96 -2.27
CA VAL A 258 -4.63 10.98 -2.39
C VAL A 258 -5.02 11.99 -3.46
N ALA A 259 -4.85 13.27 -3.15
CA ALA A 259 -5.02 14.38 -4.07
C ALA A 259 -3.72 15.18 -4.20
N PHE A 260 -3.46 15.72 -5.38
CA PHE A 260 -2.43 16.72 -5.60
C PHE A 260 -3.02 18.11 -5.30
N VAL A 261 -2.33 18.94 -4.53
CA VAL A 261 -2.82 20.30 -4.22
C VAL A 261 -2.36 21.25 -5.31
N ASP A 262 -3.29 21.60 -6.22
CA ASP A 262 -3.07 22.62 -7.24
C ASP A 262 -3.28 24.02 -6.65
N GLY A 263 -2.40 24.96 -7.00
CA GLY A 263 -2.43 26.32 -6.47
C GLY A 263 -3.67 27.14 -6.87
N THR A 264 -4.37 26.72 -7.94
CA THR A 264 -5.57 27.41 -8.44
C THR A 264 -6.85 26.63 -8.11
N SER A 265 -6.81 25.32 -8.30
CA SER A 265 -7.99 24.43 -8.27
C SER A 265 -8.19 23.74 -6.92
N GLY A 266 -7.24 23.87 -6.00
CA GLY A 266 -7.24 23.13 -4.73
C GLY A 266 -6.90 21.65 -4.92
N PRO A 267 -7.33 20.76 -4.00
CA PRO A 267 -7.01 19.33 -4.07
C PRO A 267 -7.68 18.64 -5.27
N VAL A 268 -6.86 18.11 -6.17
CA VAL A 268 -7.27 17.29 -7.32
C VAL A 268 -6.97 15.82 -7.04
N GLU A 269 -8.01 15.00 -6.90
CA GLU A 269 -7.91 13.55 -6.63
C GLU A 269 -7.08 12.83 -7.72
N ILE A 270 -6.10 12.05 -7.27
CA ILE A 270 -5.24 11.24 -8.13
C ILE A 270 -5.85 9.83 -8.25
N PRO A 271 -6.07 9.32 -9.47
CA PRO A 271 -6.53 7.95 -9.65
C PRO A 271 -5.57 6.94 -9.02
N GLU A 272 -6.07 6.05 -8.16
CA GLU A 272 -5.24 5.07 -7.41
C GLU A 272 -4.43 4.14 -8.32
N LYS A 273 -4.87 3.92 -9.56
CA LYS A 273 -4.10 3.17 -10.59
C LYS A 273 -2.75 3.79 -10.95
N LEU A 274 -2.51 5.07 -10.61
CA LEU A 274 -1.24 5.76 -10.78
C LEU A 274 -0.35 5.66 -9.53
N LEU A 275 -0.88 5.11 -8.45
CA LEU A 275 -0.25 5.00 -7.13
C LEU A 275 -0.04 3.53 -6.79
N THR A 276 0.62 2.76 -7.66
CA THR A 276 0.80 1.31 -7.48
C THR A 276 2.10 0.93 -6.76
N ASN A 277 2.94 1.92 -6.48
CA ASN A 277 4.33 1.75 -6.10
C ASN A 277 4.58 2.24 -4.67
N GLY A 278 5.59 1.68 -3.99
CA GLY A 278 5.92 2.00 -2.59
C GLY A 278 4.90 1.46 -1.59
N SER A 279 5.11 1.72 -0.29
CA SER A 279 4.22 1.25 0.77
C SER A 279 2.79 1.80 0.63
N LEU A 280 2.63 3.05 0.18
CA LEU A 280 1.33 3.65 -0.11
C LEU A 280 0.59 2.85 -1.21
N GLY A 281 1.27 2.54 -2.31
CA GLY A 281 0.67 1.76 -3.38
C GLY A 281 0.39 0.31 -3.01
N GLY A 282 1.24 -0.30 -2.18
CA GLY A 282 0.98 -1.61 -1.57
C GLY A 282 -0.31 -1.61 -0.75
N MET A 283 -0.56 -0.53 0.00
CA MET A 283 -1.77 -0.35 0.83
C MET A 283 -3.04 -0.13 0.00
N LEU A 284 -2.97 0.71 -1.04
CA LEU A 284 -4.08 0.97 -1.96
C LEU A 284 -4.45 -0.29 -2.76
N THR A 285 -3.45 -1.03 -3.21
CA THR A 285 -3.64 -2.31 -3.89
C THR A 285 -4.28 -3.32 -2.94
N PHE A 286 -3.76 -3.45 -1.71
CA PHE A 286 -4.36 -4.31 -0.68
C PHE A 286 -5.84 -4.00 -0.46
N ARG A 287 -6.18 -2.72 -0.29
CA ARG A 287 -7.56 -2.29 -0.06
C ARG A 287 -8.48 -2.72 -1.20
N THR A 288 -8.06 -2.45 -2.44
CA THR A 288 -8.92 -2.59 -3.62
C THR A 288 -8.96 -3.99 -4.21
N GLU A 289 -7.88 -4.78 -4.12
CA GLU A 289 -7.82 -6.12 -4.70
C GLU A 289 -8.10 -7.22 -3.68
N GLU A 290 -7.65 -7.06 -2.42
CA GLU A 290 -7.79 -8.08 -1.38
C GLU A 290 -8.91 -7.80 -0.39
N LEU A 291 -8.85 -6.67 0.32
CA LEU A 291 -9.76 -6.39 1.42
C LEU A 291 -11.21 -6.28 0.94
N ASP A 292 -11.44 -5.53 -0.14
CA ASP A 292 -12.77 -5.40 -0.75
C ASP A 292 -13.33 -6.76 -1.19
N THR A 293 -12.50 -7.58 -1.83
CA THR A 293 -12.88 -8.93 -2.27
C THR A 293 -13.23 -9.83 -1.07
N ALA A 294 -12.42 -9.80 -0.01
CA ALA A 294 -12.67 -10.57 1.20
C ALA A 294 -13.97 -10.14 1.90
N ARG A 295 -14.19 -8.83 2.05
CA ARG A 295 -15.41 -8.26 2.62
C ARG A 295 -16.64 -8.62 1.79
N ASN A 296 -16.57 -8.46 0.47
CA ASN A 296 -17.68 -8.78 -0.41
C ASN A 296 -18.00 -10.27 -0.43
N THR A 297 -16.99 -11.14 -0.37
CA THR A 297 -17.20 -12.60 -0.31
C THR A 297 -17.85 -13.01 1.02
N LEU A 298 -17.37 -12.48 2.14
CA LEU A 298 -17.96 -12.75 3.46
C LEU A 298 -19.41 -12.24 3.54
N ASN A 299 -19.68 -11.03 3.06
CA ASN A 299 -21.02 -10.46 3.06
C ASN A 299 -21.96 -11.14 2.06
N GLN A 300 -21.46 -11.61 0.91
CA GLN A 300 -22.25 -12.42 -0.03
C GLN A 300 -22.69 -13.73 0.61
N LEU A 301 -21.79 -14.40 1.36
CA LEU A 301 -22.13 -15.60 2.11
C LEU A 301 -23.26 -15.32 3.11
N ALA A 302 -23.15 -14.26 3.92
CA ALA A 302 -24.17 -13.89 4.89
C ALA A 302 -25.52 -13.55 4.23
N LEU A 303 -25.49 -12.77 3.14
CA LEU A 303 -26.69 -12.42 2.37
C LEU A 303 -27.37 -13.67 1.80
N SER A 304 -26.60 -14.55 1.18
CA SER A 304 -27.11 -15.79 0.56
C SER A 304 -27.70 -16.72 1.63
N PHE A 305 -27.01 -16.86 2.77
CA PHE A 305 -27.48 -17.63 3.92
C PHE A 305 -28.80 -17.08 4.46
N ALA A 306 -28.84 -15.79 4.82
CA ALA A 306 -30.03 -15.16 5.39
C ALA A 306 -31.23 -15.25 4.44
N ASN A 307 -31.05 -14.94 3.16
CA ASN A 307 -32.14 -14.97 2.18
C ASN A 307 -32.64 -16.39 1.88
N ALA A 308 -31.74 -17.37 1.74
CA ALA A 308 -32.14 -18.76 1.53
C ALA A 308 -32.93 -19.30 2.73
N MET A 309 -32.43 -19.05 3.95
CA MET A 309 -33.10 -19.43 5.19
C MET A 309 -34.46 -18.74 5.33
N ASN A 310 -34.54 -17.43 5.10
CA ASN A 310 -35.80 -16.68 5.13
C ASN A 310 -36.81 -17.18 4.10
N THR A 311 -36.36 -17.43 2.88
CA THR A 311 -37.22 -17.88 1.78
C THR A 311 -37.80 -19.25 2.07
N GLN A 312 -37.03 -20.14 2.70
CA GLN A 312 -37.51 -21.47 3.07
C GLN A 312 -38.35 -21.43 4.36
N HIS A 313 -37.96 -20.61 5.35
CA HIS A 313 -38.71 -20.43 6.59
C HIS A 313 -40.11 -19.89 6.31
N ALA A 314 -40.25 -18.93 5.39
CA ALA A 314 -41.53 -18.35 5.00
C ALA A 314 -42.48 -19.31 4.26
N LYS A 315 -42.02 -20.51 3.86
CA LYS A 315 -42.87 -21.55 3.28
C LYS A 315 -43.43 -22.51 4.33
N GLY A 316 -42.96 -22.43 5.58
CA GLY A 316 -43.42 -23.28 6.66
C GLY A 316 -44.47 -22.63 7.54
N PHE A 317 -44.90 -23.39 8.55
CA PHE A 317 -45.81 -22.95 9.60
C PHE A 317 -45.19 -23.19 10.98
N ASP A 318 -45.45 -22.25 11.89
CA ASP A 318 -44.96 -22.26 13.28
C ASP A 318 -45.80 -23.19 14.18
N THR A 319 -45.50 -23.26 15.49
CA THR A 319 -46.25 -24.16 16.41
C THR A 319 -47.72 -23.76 16.58
N GLU A 320 -48.07 -22.52 16.27
CA GLU A 320 -49.42 -21.98 16.35
C GLU A 320 -50.20 -22.14 15.03
N GLY A 321 -49.54 -22.64 13.97
CA GLY A 321 -50.10 -22.79 12.63
C GLY A 321 -50.05 -21.50 11.80
N ASP A 322 -49.35 -20.46 12.26
CA ASP A 322 -49.14 -19.22 11.52
C ASP A 322 -48.02 -19.42 10.48
N ALA A 323 -48.15 -18.72 9.34
CA ALA A 323 -47.13 -18.77 8.30
C ALA A 323 -45.81 -18.16 8.78
N GLY A 324 -44.69 -18.84 8.46
CA GLY A 324 -43.36 -18.40 8.83
C GLY A 324 -43.00 -17.00 8.31
N GLY A 325 -42.32 -16.24 9.14
CA GLY A 325 -41.79 -14.93 8.79
C GLY A 325 -40.31 -14.97 8.36
N LYS A 326 -39.65 -13.81 8.42
CA LYS A 326 -38.19 -13.74 8.34
C LYS A 326 -37.60 -14.39 9.59
N LEU A 327 -36.57 -15.22 9.39
CA LEU A 327 -35.74 -15.76 10.45
C LEU A 327 -34.56 -14.82 10.76
N PHE A 328 -34.02 -14.18 9.73
CA PHE A 328 -32.89 -13.24 9.82
C PHE A 328 -33.24 -11.89 9.20
N ASP A 329 -32.85 -10.81 9.84
CA ASP A 329 -32.69 -9.52 9.18
C ASP A 329 -31.35 -9.47 8.44
N ILE A 330 -31.30 -8.72 7.35
CA ILE A 330 -30.09 -8.53 6.55
C ILE A 330 -30.08 -7.14 5.91
N GLY A 331 -28.91 -6.53 5.82
CA GLY A 331 -28.78 -5.19 5.25
C GLY A 331 -29.05 -5.14 3.74
N ALA A 332 -29.64 -4.03 3.31
CA ALA A 332 -29.89 -3.73 1.91
C ALA A 332 -28.61 -3.23 1.17
N PRO A 333 -28.58 -3.30 -0.17
CA PRO A 333 -27.55 -2.67 -0.98
C PRO A 333 -27.34 -1.20 -0.65
N ALA A 334 -26.09 -0.73 -0.76
CA ALA A 334 -25.76 0.68 -0.73
C ALA A 334 -25.47 1.20 -2.13
N VAL A 335 -25.91 2.42 -2.43
CA VAL A 335 -25.56 3.11 -3.67
C VAL A 335 -24.93 4.45 -3.33
N LEU A 336 -23.75 4.70 -3.90
CA LEU A 336 -22.98 5.92 -3.68
C LEU A 336 -22.90 6.69 -4.99
N GLY A 337 -23.46 7.91 -5.03
CA GLY A 337 -23.28 8.82 -6.15
C GLY A 337 -21.89 9.46 -6.09
N ASN A 338 -21.21 9.52 -7.24
CA ASN A 338 -19.93 10.19 -7.30
C ASN A 338 -20.12 11.70 -7.06
N SER A 339 -19.28 12.32 -6.22
CA SER A 339 -19.38 13.74 -5.89
C SER A 339 -19.11 14.68 -7.07
N LYS A 340 -18.56 14.15 -8.18
CA LYS A 340 -18.34 14.86 -9.45
C LYS A 340 -19.52 14.73 -10.42
N ASN A 341 -20.60 14.04 -10.05
CA ASN A 341 -21.81 13.98 -10.86
C ASN A 341 -22.39 15.38 -11.04
N SER A 342 -22.90 15.64 -12.24
CA SER A 342 -23.49 16.92 -12.62
C SER A 342 -24.99 16.82 -12.93
N GLY A 343 -25.51 15.62 -13.17
CA GLY A 343 -26.93 15.37 -13.35
C GLY A 343 -27.70 15.28 -12.02
N SER A 344 -29.02 15.15 -12.14
CA SER A 344 -29.96 14.96 -11.02
C SER A 344 -30.33 13.50 -10.80
N ALA A 345 -29.61 12.57 -11.43
CA ALA A 345 -29.89 11.15 -11.34
C ALA A 345 -29.75 10.65 -9.89
N ALA A 346 -30.72 9.86 -9.45
CA ALA A 346 -30.68 9.15 -8.18
C ALA A 346 -30.86 7.65 -8.45
N VAL A 347 -29.98 6.84 -7.88
CA VAL A 347 -29.92 5.40 -8.11
C VAL A 347 -30.21 4.68 -6.81
N THR A 348 -31.14 3.74 -6.84
CA THR A 348 -31.43 2.83 -5.73
C THR A 348 -31.27 1.39 -6.20
N ALA A 349 -30.87 0.50 -5.29
CA ALA A 349 -30.64 -0.91 -5.60
C ALA A 349 -31.29 -1.80 -4.55
N THR A 350 -31.91 -2.89 -5.01
CA THR A 350 -32.49 -3.93 -4.16
C THR A 350 -32.02 -5.29 -4.64
N VAL A 351 -31.93 -6.24 -3.70
CA VAL A 351 -31.71 -7.65 -4.02
C VAL A 351 -33.07 -8.29 -4.22
N ASN A 352 -33.26 -9.00 -5.33
CA ASN A 352 -34.44 -9.83 -5.51
C ASN A 352 -34.30 -11.09 -4.64
N PRO A 353 -35.16 -11.33 -3.64
CA PRO A 353 -35.04 -12.51 -2.78
C PRO A 353 -35.09 -13.84 -3.54
N ALA A 354 -35.85 -13.90 -4.64
CA ALA A 354 -35.93 -15.10 -5.48
C ALA A 354 -34.67 -15.35 -6.31
N GLU A 355 -33.80 -14.34 -6.45
CA GLU A 355 -32.55 -14.43 -7.19
C GLU A 355 -31.33 -14.14 -6.32
N SER A 356 -31.46 -14.19 -4.99
CA SER A 356 -30.37 -13.88 -4.07
C SER A 356 -29.14 -14.76 -4.30
N ALA A 357 -29.34 -15.99 -4.77
CA ALA A 357 -28.26 -16.90 -5.13
C ALA A 357 -27.41 -16.40 -6.31
N LYS A 358 -27.92 -15.50 -7.16
CA LYS A 358 -27.18 -14.92 -8.30
C LYS A 358 -26.31 -13.72 -7.92
N VAL A 359 -26.53 -13.14 -6.74
CA VAL A 359 -25.76 -11.98 -6.25
C VAL A 359 -24.29 -12.34 -6.18
N GLN A 360 -23.43 -11.52 -6.78
CA GLN A 360 -21.98 -11.73 -6.83
C GLN A 360 -21.25 -10.95 -5.71
N ALA A 361 -20.10 -11.47 -5.29
CA ALA A 361 -19.18 -10.80 -4.34
C ALA A 361 -18.37 -9.69 -5.03
N THR A 362 -19.03 -8.64 -5.48
CA THR A 362 -18.39 -7.52 -6.16
C THR A 362 -19.17 -6.22 -6.01
N ASP A 363 -18.46 -5.10 -6.06
CA ASP A 363 -19.06 -3.78 -6.21
C ASP A 363 -19.16 -3.46 -7.71
N TYR A 364 -20.16 -2.67 -8.10
CA TYR A 364 -20.38 -2.29 -9.50
C TYR A 364 -20.20 -0.79 -9.65
N LYS A 365 -19.38 -0.39 -10.63
CA LYS A 365 -19.38 0.98 -11.13
C LYS A 365 -20.39 1.09 -12.27
N MET A 366 -21.41 1.91 -12.08
CA MET A 366 -22.33 2.33 -13.12
C MET A 366 -21.89 3.70 -13.62
N GLU A 367 -21.67 3.85 -14.93
CA GLU A 367 -21.30 5.13 -15.55
C GLU A 367 -22.22 5.39 -16.75
N PHE A 368 -22.78 6.60 -16.83
CA PHE A 368 -23.63 6.99 -17.94
C PHE A 368 -22.77 7.56 -19.08
N ASP A 369 -22.85 6.97 -20.27
CA ASP A 369 -22.05 7.36 -21.43
C ASP A 369 -22.69 8.47 -22.29
N GLY A 370 -23.85 9.00 -21.85
CA GLY A 370 -24.69 9.93 -22.60
C GLY A 370 -25.88 9.28 -23.29
N SER A 371 -25.90 7.95 -23.40
CA SER A 371 -26.98 7.18 -24.02
C SER A 371 -27.45 6.00 -23.17
N SER A 372 -26.51 5.31 -22.51
CA SER A 372 -26.76 4.07 -21.78
C SER A 372 -25.92 4.00 -20.51
N TRP A 373 -26.33 3.13 -19.59
CA TRP A 373 -25.59 2.84 -18.37
C TRP A 373 -24.60 1.71 -18.62
N LYS A 374 -23.31 2.03 -18.57
CA LYS A 374 -22.24 1.03 -18.59
C LYS A 374 -21.99 0.55 -17.16
N ILE A 375 -22.13 -0.76 -16.95
CA ILE A 375 -21.97 -1.38 -15.63
C ILE A 375 -20.67 -2.19 -15.65
N THR A 376 -19.77 -1.95 -14.72
CA THR A 376 -18.48 -2.64 -14.61
C THR A 376 -18.30 -3.23 -13.23
N ARG A 377 -18.05 -4.54 -13.14
CA ARG A 377 -17.68 -5.21 -11.89
C ARG A 377 -16.29 -4.75 -11.45
N LEU A 378 -16.14 -4.38 -10.19
CA LEU A 378 -14.87 -3.89 -9.66
C LEU A 378 -13.90 -5.02 -9.31
N SER A 379 -14.39 -6.23 -9.04
CA SER A 379 -13.55 -7.41 -8.73
C SER A 379 -12.74 -7.90 -9.94
N ASP A 380 -13.36 -8.04 -11.11
CA ASP A 380 -12.74 -8.64 -12.31
C ASP A 380 -12.63 -7.67 -13.50
N LYS A 381 -13.10 -6.43 -13.34
CA LYS A 381 -13.11 -5.36 -14.35
C LYS A 381 -13.94 -5.68 -15.60
N THR A 382 -14.81 -6.69 -15.54
CA THR A 382 -15.69 -7.07 -16.66
C THR A 382 -16.91 -6.16 -16.75
N THR A 383 -17.39 -5.92 -17.98
CA THR A 383 -18.65 -5.19 -18.21
C THR A 383 -19.83 -6.16 -18.04
N VAL A 384 -20.88 -5.71 -17.35
CA VAL A 384 -22.11 -6.47 -17.14
C VAL A 384 -23.21 -5.92 -18.03
N ASN A 385 -23.90 -6.80 -18.74
CA ASN A 385 -25.08 -6.43 -19.51
C ASN A 385 -26.28 -6.42 -18.57
N ALA A 386 -26.88 -5.25 -18.36
CA ALA A 386 -28.17 -5.16 -17.70
C ALA A 386 -29.32 -5.40 -18.69
N THR A 387 -30.36 -6.08 -18.22
CA THR A 387 -31.65 -6.17 -18.91
C THR A 387 -32.64 -5.19 -18.28
N ASN A 388 -33.66 -4.79 -19.03
CA ASN A 388 -34.78 -4.03 -18.45
C ASN A 388 -35.82 -5.02 -17.91
N ASP A 389 -36.27 -4.83 -16.68
CA ASP A 389 -37.26 -5.70 -16.03
C ASP A 389 -38.71 -5.50 -16.54
N GLY A 390 -38.90 -4.62 -17.54
CA GLY A 390 -40.20 -4.26 -18.09
C GLY A 390 -40.86 -3.07 -17.38
N ASN A 391 -40.33 -2.65 -16.22
CA ASN A 391 -40.78 -1.49 -15.45
C ASN A 391 -39.79 -0.31 -15.52
N GLY A 392 -38.78 -0.39 -16.38
CA GLY A 392 -37.76 0.64 -16.50
C GLY A 392 -36.58 0.47 -15.53
N ASN A 393 -36.52 -0.61 -14.74
CA ASN A 393 -35.38 -0.89 -13.88
C ASN A 393 -34.34 -1.73 -14.61
N LEU A 394 -33.09 -1.56 -14.22
CA LEU A 394 -31.97 -2.37 -14.70
C LEU A 394 -31.82 -3.61 -13.82
N SER A 395 -31.81 -4.79 -14.42
CA SER A 395 -31.62 -6.07 -13.73
C SER A 395 -30.36 -6.77 -14.20
N PHE A 396 -29.55 -7.23 -13.25
CA PHE A 396 -28.32 -7.99 -13.49
C PHE A 396 -27.86 -8.65 -12.18
N ASP A 397 -27.21 -9.81 -12.27
CA ASP A 397 -26.57 -10.50 -11.14
C ASP A 397 -27.45 -10.55 -9.85
N GLY A 398 -28.77 -10.79 -9.99
CA GLY A 398 -29.73 -10.85 -8.88
C GLY A 398 -30.15 -9.50 -8.26
N LEU A 399 -29.70 -8.40 -8.84
CA LEU A 399 -30.01 -7.04 -8.43
C LEU A 399 -31.10 -6.43 -9.31
N THR A 400 -31.90 -5.57 -8.69
CA THR A 400 -32.79 -4.64 -9.39
C THR A 400 -32.36 -3.23 -9.04
N VAL A 401 -32.01 -2.44 -10.04
CA VAL A 401 -31.50 -1.08 -9.90
C VAL A 401 -32.47 -0.12 -10.56
N ASN A 402 -33.05 0.77 -9.76
CA ASN A 402 -33.89 1.86 -10.24
C ASN A 402 -33.04 3.12 -10.41
N VAL A 403 -33.14 3.73 -11.59
CA VAL A 403 -32.54 5.03 -11.88
C VAL A 403 -33.67 6.02 -12.10
N SER A 404 -33.68 7.08 -11.31
CA SER A 404 -34.62 8.20 -11.42
C SER A 404 -33.87 9.49 -11.72
N GLY A 405 -34.54 10.51 -12.25
CA GLY A 405 -33.90 11.79 -12.62
C GLY A 405 -33.12 11.72 -13.94
N ALA A 406 -32.42 12.82 -14.27
CA ALA A 406 -31.66 12.94 -15.51
C ALA A 406 -30.16 12.77 -15.23
N ALA A 407 -29.53 11.81 -15.91
CA ALA A 407 -28.08 11.61 -15.85
C ALA A 407 -27.39 12.42 -16.96
N ASN A 408 -26.28 13.06 -16.60
CA ASN A 408 -25.38 13.69 -17.56
C ASN A 408 -24.25 12.72 -17.92
N ASN A 409 -23.64 12.94 -19.09
CA ASN A 409 -22.49 12.14 -19.52
C ASN A 409 -21.38 12.15 -18.44
N LYS A 410 -20.84 10.97 -18.12
CA LYS A 410 -19.85 10.68 -17.06
C LYS A 410 -20.37 10.70 -15.63
N ASP A 411 -21.67 10.90 -15.41
CA ASP A 411 -22.25 10.64 -14.09
C ASP A 411 -22.01 9.17 -13.73
N SER A 412 -21.57 8.92 -12.51
CA SER A 412 -21.24 7.59 -12.04
C SER A 412 -21.72 7.29 -10.63
N PHE A 413 -22.05 6.02 -10.40
CA PHE A 413 -22.53 5.50 -9.12
C PHE A 413 -21.80 4.20 -8.79
N ILE A 414 -21.47 3.99 -7.51
CA ILE A 414 -20.97 2.71 -7.01
C ILE A 414 -22.12 1.99 -6.31
N VAL A 415 -22.53 0.84 -6.85
CA VAL A 415 -23.51 -0.06 -6.25
C VAL A 415 -22.76 -1.14 -5.48
N LYS A 416 -22.98 -1.18 -4.17
CA LYS A 416 -22.40 -2.16 -3.24
C LYS A 416 -23.50 -3.11 -2.78
N PRO A 417 -23.70 -4.26 -3.44
CA PRO A 417 -24.85 -5.12 -3.21
C PRO A 417 -24.86 -5.74 -1.82
N VAL A 418 -23.67 -6.02 -1.28
CA VAL A 418 -23.50 -6.82 -0.07
C VAL A 418 -22.81 -6.05 1.05
N ALA A 419 -22.28 -4.85 0.81
CA ALA A 419 -21.40 -4.17 1.78
C ALA A 419 -22.04 -3.87 3.15
N ASN A 420 -23.37 -3.86 3.25
CA ASN A 420 -24.10 -3.67 4.51
C ASN A 420 -24.82 -4.93 5.00
N ALA A 421 -24.63 -6.08 4.35
CA ALA A 421 -25.37 -7.29 4.65
C ALA A 421 -25.17 -7.70 6.13
N ILE A 422 -23.92 -7.86 6.56
CA ILE A 422 -23.59 -8.36 7.91
C ILE A 422 -23.81 -7.32 9.00
N VAL A 423 -23.46 -6.05 8.76
CA VAL A 423 -23.56 -5.01 9.81
C VAL A 423 -24.98 -4.84 10.32
N ASN A 424 -25.97 -5.06 9.45
CA ASN A 424 -27.40 -5.02 9.78
C ASN A 424 -28.03 -6.42 9.86
N MET A 425 -27.22 -7.48 9.95
CA MET A 425 -27.72 -8.84 10.12
C MET A 425 -28.21 -9.05 11.54
N ASP A 426 -29.39 -9.60 11.76
CA ASP A 426 -29.83 -9.99 13.10
C ASP A 426 -30.75 -11.21 13.07
N LEU A 427 -30.98 -11.82 14.22
CA LEU A 427 -32.04 -12.82 14.37
C LEU A 427 -33.38 -12.08 14.52
N ALA A 428 -34.30 -12.30 13.57
CA ALA A 428 -35.56 -11.55 13.52
C ALA A 428 -36.61 -12.09 14.50
N ILE A 429 -36.43 -13.31 15.02
CA ILE A 429 -37.32 -13.94 16.00
C ILE A 429 -36.58 -14.22 17.30
N SER A 430 -37.22 -13.90 18.43
CA SER A 430 -36.71 -14.24 19.77
C SER A 430 -37.48 -15.37 20.43
N ASP A 431 -38.68 -15.64 19.95
CA ASP A 431 -39.57 -16.69 20.45
C ASP A 431 -39.34 -17.98 19.66
N GLU A 432 -39.17 -19.08 20.40
CA GLU A 432 -38.94 -20.41 19.85
C GLU A 432 -40.14 -20.93 19.05
N SER A 433 -41.35 -20.49 19.44
CA SER A 433 -42.61 -21.00 18.90
C SER A 433 -42.75 -20.62 17.43
N LYS A 434 -42.18 -19.45 17.07
CA LYS A 434 -42.15 -18.86 15.74
C LYS A 434 -41.22 -19.55 14.74
N LEU A 435 -40.52 -20.62 15.14
CA LEU A 435 -39.78 -21.46 14.20
C LEU A 435 -40.74 -22.30 13.34
N ALA A 436 -40.79 -21.96 12.06
CA ALA A 436 -41.72 -22.53 11.09
C ALA A 436 -41.22 -23.87 10.51
N LEU A 437 -41.37 -24.97 11.26
CA LEU A 437 -40.87 -26.30 10.89
C LEU A 437 -41.88 -27.16 10.12
N ALA A 438 -43.18 -26.87 10.28
CA ALA A 438 -44.24 -27.61 9.61
C ALA A 438 -44.38 -27.16 8.16
N SER A 439 -44.89 -28.05 7.29
CA SER A 439 -45.18 -27.71 5.88
C SER A 439 -46.67 -27.53 5.59
N ASP A 440 -47.52 -27.82 6.58
CA ASP A 440 -48.97 -27.65 6.54
C ASP A 440 -49.43 -26.94 7.83
N PRO A 441 -50.36 -25.97 7.76
CA PRO A 441 -50.83 -25.23 8.94
C PRO A 441 -51.54 -26.13 9.97
N THR A 442 -51.99 -27.31 9.57
CA THR A 442 -52.64 -28.31 10.43
C THR A 442 -51.73 -29.49 10.77
N GLY A 443 -50.46 -29.45 10.33
CA GLY A 443 -49.47 -30.52 10.55
C GLY A 443 -49.09 -30.73 12.02
N GLY A 444 -49.37 -29.74 12.88
CA GLY A 444 -49.03 -29.77 14.31
C GLY A 444 -47.52 -29.63 14.58
N GLU A 445 -47.17 -29.58 15.86
CA GLU A 445 -45.78 -29.30 16.30
C GLU A 445 -44.76 -30.38 15.89
N SER A 446 -45.22 -31.61 15.62
CA SER A 446 -44.37 -32.73 15.20
C SER A 446 -44.07 -32.72 13.68
N ASP A 447 -44.76 -31.92 12.84
CA ASP A 447 -44.43 -31.81 11.42
C ASP A 447 -43.10 -31.05 11.24
N ASN A 448 -42.12 -31.75 10.68
CA ASN A 448 -40.75 -31.28 10.53
C ASN A 448 -40.32 -31.11 9.07
N ARG A 449 -41.24 -31.25 8.10
CA ARG A 449 -40.91 -31.28 6.67
C ARG A 449 -40.26 -29.98 6.19
N ASN A 450 -40.70 -28.82 6.69
CA ASN A 450 -40.03 -27.55 6.38
C ASN A 450 -38.69 -27.41 7.13
N GLY A 451 -38.61 -27.95 8.35
CA GLY A 451 -37.34 -28.08 9.09
C GLY A 451 -36.30 -28.89 8.31
N GLN A 452 -36.69 -30.00 7.70
CA GLN A 452 -35.81 -30.79 6.83
C GLN A 452 -35.39 -29.99 5.58
N ALA A 453 -36.31 -29.24 4.97
CA ALA A 453 -35.98 -28.37 3.84
C ALA A 453 -34.99 -27.24 4.22
N LEU A 454 -35.10 -26.69 5.42
CA LEU A 454 -34.11 -25.74 5.98
C LEU A 454 -32.75 -26.41 6.19
N LEU A 455 -32.72 -27.64 6.69
CA LEU A 455 -31.48 -28.41 6.85
C LEU A 455 -30.82 -28.74 5.51
N ASP A 456 -31.61 -29.06 4.49
CA ASP A 456 -31.11 -29.40 3.15
C ASP A 456 -30.44 -28.21 2.45
N LEU A 457 -30.71 -26.97 2.87
CA LEU A 457 -29.98 -25.78 2.38
C LEU A 457 -28.47 -25.85 2.65
N GLN A 458 -28.03 -26.59 3.68
CA GLN A 458 -26.60 -26.82 3.93
C GLN A 458 -25.89 -27.45 2.71
N LYS A 459 -26.62 -28.25 1.93
CA LYS A 459 -26.12 -28.96 0.75
C LYS A 459 -26.47 -28.24 -0.56
N SER A 460 -27.30 -27.20 -0.51
CA SER A 460 -27.71 -26.45 -1.69
C SER A 460 -26.67 -25.42 -2.11
N LYS A 461 -26.62 -25.13 -3.42
CA LYS A 461 -25.66 -24.21 -4.03
C LYS A 461 -26.18 -22.78 -4.06
N GLU A 462 -26.45 -22.23 -2.88
CA GLU A 462 -27.09 -20.92 -2.71
C GLU A 462 -26.13 -19.73 -2.84
N VAL A 463 -24.81 -19.94 -2.77
CA VAL A 463 -23.84 -18.83 -2.84
C VAL A 463 -23.31 -18.71 -4.28
N GLY A 464 -23.64 -17.59 -4.95
CA GLY A 464 -23.24 -17.34 -6.34
C GLY A 464 -23.82 -18.35 -7.34
N GLY A 465 -24.81 -19.15 -6.93
CA GLY A 465 -25.48 -20.18 -7.72
C GLY A 465 -24.66 -21.46 -7.93
N ASN A 466 -23.49 -21.58 -7.31
CA ASN A 466 -22.57 -22.69 -7.57
C ASN A 466 -21.84 -23.26 -6.34
N LYS A 467 -21.93 -22.63 -5.16
CA LYS A 467 -21.27 -23.07 -3.93
C LYS A 467 -22.26 -23.25 -2.78
N THR A 468 -22.00 -24.23 -1.92
CA THR A 468 -22.65 -24.33 -0.60
C THR A 468 -22.09 -23.26 0.36
N PHE A 469 -22.72 -23.07 1.52
CA PHE A 469 -22.22 -22.15 2.54
C PHE A 469 -20.81 -22.51 3.02
N ASN A 470 -20.55 -23.81 3.23
CA ASN A 470 -19.23 -24.30 3.63
C ASN A 470 -18.19 -24.15 2.51
N ASP A 471 -18.55 -24.46 1.26
CA ASP A 471 -17.63 -24.30 0.11
C ASP A 471 -17.26 -22.83 -0.10
N ALA A 472 -18.22 -21.91 0.06
CA ALA A 472 -17.98 -20.49 -0.07
C ALA A 472 -17.01 -19.96 0.99
N TYR A 473 -17.20 -20.35 2.27
CA TYR A 473 -16.28 -19.95 3.33
C TYR A 473 -14.89 -20.61 3.17
N ALA A 474 -14.84 -21.91 2.87
CA ALA A 474 -13.58 -22.60 2.62
C ALA A 474 -12.81 -22.00 1.43
N SER A 475 -13.52 -21.59 0.37
CA SER A 475 -12.96 -20.87 -0.77
C SER A 475 -12.37 -19.52 -0.35
N LEU A 476 -13.05 -18.76 0.51
CA LEU A 476 -12.53 -17.49 1.03
C LEU A 476 -11.22 -17.70 1.82
N VAL A 477 -11.23 -18.62 2.78
CA VAL A 477 -10.03 -18.95 3.59
C VAL A 477 -8.89 -19.42 2.69
N SER A 478 -9.16 -20.28 1.70
CA SER A 478 -8.16 -20.78 0.76
C SER A 478 -7.58 -19.68 -0.13
N THR A 479 -8.42 -18.79 -0.67
CA THR A 479 -7.96 -17.65 -1.48
C THR A 479 -7.10 -16.70 -0.67
N VAL A 480 -7.50 -16.41 0.58
CA VAL A 480 -6.72 -15.54 1.46
C VAL A 480 -5.36 -16.19 1.79
N GLY A 481 -5.34 -17.44 2.26
CA GLY A 481 -4.11 -18.13 2.64
C GLY A 481 -3.14 -18.33 1.47
N SER A 482 -3.65 -18.70 0.28
CA SER A 482 -2.81 -18.84 -0.93
C SER A 482 -2.22 -17.50 -1.40
N LYS A 483 -3.00 -16.40 -1.31
CA LYS A 483 -2.51 -15.06 -1.62
C LYS A 483 -1.48 -14.58 -0.60
N THR A 484 -1.70 -14.83 0.70
CA THR A 484 -0.72 -14.53 1.76
C THR A 484 0.60 -15.26 1.53
N ALA A 485 0.56 -16.56 1.22
CA ALA A 485 1.75 -17.34 0.93
C ALA A 485 2.50 -16.80 -0.30
N THR A 486 1.78 -16.44 -1.36
CA THR A 486 2.36 -15.83 -2.57
C THR A 486 3.03 -14.51 -2.25
N LEU A 487 2.35 -13.61 -1.54
CA LEU A 487 2.89 -12.31 -1.14
C LEU A 487 4.09 -12.44 -0.21
N LYS A 488 4.08 -13.43 0.70
CA LYS A 488 5.22 -13.74 1.58
C LYS A 488 6.46 -14.09 0.77
N THR A 489 6.33 -15.02 -0.18
CA THR A 489 7.43 -15.41 -1.07
C THR A 489 7.92 -14.21 -1.89
N SER A 490 7.01 -13.47 -2.54
CA SER A 490 7.40 -12.29 -3.34
C SER A 490 8.08 -11.21 -2.49
N SER A 491 7.56 -10.91 -1.30
CA SER A 491 8.15 -9.95 -0.37
C SER A 491 9.55 -10.39 0.08
N THR A 492 9.72 -11.65 0.49
CA THR A 492 11.04 -12.18 0.90
C THR A 492 12.05 -12.16 -0.25
N THR A 493 11.64 -12.57 -1.46
CA THR A 493 12.52 -12.53 -2.64
C THR A 493 12.93 -11.10 -2.97
N GLN A 494 11.99 -10.16 -2.98
CA GLN A 494 12.29 -8.76 -3.29
C GLN A 494 13.14 -8.08 -2.20
N ALA A 495 12.94 -8.45 -0.94
CA ALA A 495 13.80 -8.00 0.16
C ALA A 495 15.24 -8.50 -0.01
N ASN A 496 15.42 -9.76 -0.43
CA ASN A 496 16.76 -10.30 -0.72
C ASN A 496 17.44 -9.58 -1.88
N VAL A 497 16.71 -9.22 -2.94
CA VAL A 497 17.23 -8.40 -4.05
C VAL A 497 17.69 -7.03 -3.54
N THR A 498 16.90 -6.41 -2.65
CA THR A 498 17.26 -5.14 -2.02
C THR A 498 18.55 -5.26 -1.21
N THR A 499 18.71 -6.33 -0.42
CA THR A 499 19.94 -6.61 0.33
C THR A 499 21.15 -6.80 -0.59
N GLN A 500 20.99 -7.54 -1.70
CA GLN A 500 22.08 -7.76 -2.67
C GLN A 500 22.54 -6.44 -3.30
N LEU A 501 21.59 -5.60 -3.75
CA LEU A 501 21.90 -4.30 -4.34
C LEU A 501 22.49 -3.33 -3.30
N SER A 502 22.03 -3.38 -2.05
CA SER A 502 22.61 -2.62 -0.95
C SER A 502 24.07 -3.03 -0.71
N ASN A 503 24.37 -4.33 -0.72
CA ASN A 503 25.75 -4.81 -0.55
C ASN A 503 26.64 -4.40 -1.74
N GLN A 504 26.11 -4.45 -2.96
CA GLN A 504 26.83 -3.98 -4.15
C GLN A 504 27.11 -2.48 -4.07
N GLN A 505 26.13 -1.68 -3.67
CA GLN A 505 26.30 -0.25 -3.44
C GLN A 505 27.38 0.00 -2.36
N GLN A 506 27.31 -0.69 -1.22
CA GLN A 506 28.28 -0.56 -0.14
C GLN A 506 29.71 -0.97 -0.54
N SER A 507 29.87 -1.88 -1.51
CA SER A 507 31.19 -2.26 -2.03
C SER A 507 31.88 -1.15 -2.83
N ILE A 508 31.11 -0.19 -3.35
CA ILE A 508 31.59 0.96 -4.14
C ILE A 508 31.64 2.21 -3.26
N SER A 509 30.53 2.50 -2.60
CA SER A 509 30.26 3.75 -1.90
C SER A 509 30.44 3.66 -0.39
N GLY A 510 30.56 2.46 0.17
CA GLY A 510 30.69 2.24 1.61
C GLY A 510 32.11 2.52 2.12
N VAL A 511 32.21 2.80 3.42
CA VAL A 511 33.50 3.01 4.10
C VAL A 511 34.05 1.68 4.57
N ASN A 512 35.20 1.27 4.05
CA ASN A 512 35.97 0.14 4.57
C ASN A 512 37.03 0.64 5.55
N LEU A 513 36.86 0.35 6.84
CA LEU A 513 37.75 0.84 7.89
C LEU A 513 39.21 0.39 7.67
N ASP A 514 39.45 -0.84 7.22
CA ASP A 514 40.81 -1.34 6.99
C ASP A 514 41.49 -0.57 5.84
N GLU A 515 40.75 -0.29 4.77
CA GLU A 515 41.24 0.54 3.67
C GLU A 515 41.51 1.97 4.13
N GLU A 516 40.61 2.57 4.91
CA GLU A 516 40.77 3.93 5.42
C GLU A 516 41.93 4.05 6.42
N TYR A 517 42.17 3.05 7.27
CA TYR A 517 43.35 3.02 8.15
C TYR A 517 44.66 2.88 7.36
N GLY A 518 44.68 2.01 6.33
CA GLY A 518 45.82 1.90 5.43
C GLY A 518 46.10 3.21 4.68
N ASN A 519 45.05 3.87 4.18
CA ASN A 519 45.12 5.18 3.55
C ASN A 519 45.64 6.25 4.53
N LEU A 520 45.17 6.24 5.77
CA LEU A 520 45.61 7.16 6.81
C LEU A 520 47.12 7.02 7.08
N GLN A 521 47.63 5.79 7.19
CA GLN A 521 49.07 5.54 7.34
C GLN A 521 49.86 5.99 6.10
N ARG A 522 49.36 5.69 4.89
CA ARG A 522 49.97 6.12 3.62
C ARG A 522 50.06 7.63 3.53
N PHE A 523 49.00 8.36 3.86
CA PHE A 523 48.98 9.82 3.82
C PHE A 523 49.83 10.46 4.93
N GLN A 524 49.96 9.82 6.10
CA GLN A 524 50.91 10.26 7.14
C GLN A 524 52.36 10.14 6.66
N GLN A 525 52.73 9.01 6.06
CA GLN A 525 54.07 8.84 5.48
C GLN A 525 54.33 9.85 4.36
N TYR A 526 53.34 10.10 3.50
CA TYR A 526 53.43 11.12 2.45
C TYR A 526 53.61 12.54 3.01
N TYR A 527 52.90 12.88 4.08
CA TYR A 527 53.06 14.16 4.79
C TYR A 527 54.47 14.30 5.37
N LEU A 528 54.97 13.28 6.08
CA LEU A 528 56.30 13.28 6.71
C LEU A 528 57.42 13.38 5.66
N ALA A 529 57.29 12.68 4.53
CA ALA A 529 58.26 12.75 3.43
C ALA A 529 58.38 14.17 2.86
N ASN A 530 57.25 14.84 2.59
CA ASN A 530 57.26 16.23 2.12
C ASN A 530 57.82 17.20 3.17
N ALA A 531 57.51 17.00 4.46
CA ALA A 531 58.06 17.80 5.55
C ALA A 531 59.59 17.65 5.64
N GLN A 532 60.12 16.45 5.46
CA GLN A 532 61.57 16.20 5.43
C GLN A 532 62.25 16.91 4.25
N VAL A 533 61.64 16.92 3.06
CA VAL A 533 62.15 17.67 1.90
C VAL A 533 62.21 19.16 2.20
N LEU A 534 61.20 19.74 2.86
CA LEU A 534 61.21 21.15 3.28
C LEU A 534 62.34 21.42 4.28
N GLN A 535 62.53 20.54 5.27
CA GLN A 535 63.61 20.67 6.25
C GLN A 535 64.98 20.67 5.58
N THR A 536 65.23 19.72 4.67
CA THR A 536 66.50 19.65 3.93
C THR A 536 66.70 20.87 3.03
N ALA A 537 65.64 21.34 2.37
CA ALA A 537 65.71 22.55 1.54
C ALA A 537 66.04 23.80 2.36
N SER A 538 65.49 23.94 3.57
CA SER A 538 65.84 25.02 4.52
C SER A 538 67.32 24.96 4.90
N THR A 539 67.81 23.78 5.31
CA THR A 539 69.21 23.59 5.67
C THR A 539 70.16 23.95 4.53
N LEU A 540 69.82 23.56 3.28
CA LEU A 540 70.62 23.91 2.10
C LEU A 540 70.59 25.41 1.80
N PHE A 541 69.44 26.07 1.99
CA PHE A 541 69.30 27.51 1.81
C PHE A 541 70.13 28.29 2.85
N ASP A 542 70.05 27.90 4.12
CA ASP A 542 70.82 28.50 5.21
C ASP A 542 72.33 28.29 5.00
N ALA A 543 72.76 27.11 4.56
CA ALA A 543 74.14 26.84 4.21
C ALA A 543 74.63 27.74 3.07
N LEU A 544 73.82 27.96 2.03
CA LEU A 544 74.17 28.82 0.90
C LEU A 544 74.23 30.31 1.25
N ILE A 545 73.39 30.77 2.18
CA ILE A 545 73.45 32.15 2.69
C ILE A 545 74.69 32.36 3.56
N ASN A 546 75.04 31.38 4.40
CA ASN A 546 76.23 31.45 5.25
C ASN A 546 77.56 31.33 4.48
N ILE A 547 77.53 30.99 3.19
CA ILE A 547 78.70 30.96 2.29
C ILE A 547 78.98 32.34 1.64
N ARG A 548 78.14 33.36 1.87
CA ARG A 548 78.37 34.73 1.37
C ARG A 548 79.06 35.63 2.38
#